data_AF-A0A6J3MIQ5-F1
#
_entry.id   AF-A0A6J3MIQ5-F1
#
_cell.length_a   1.000
_cell.length_b   1.000
_cell.length_c   1.000
_cell.angle_alpha   90.00
_cell.angle_beta   90.00
_cell.angle_gamma   90.00
#
_symmetry.space_group_name_H-M   'P 1'
#
loop_
_entity.id
_entity.type
_entity.pdbx_description
1 polymer ?
#
loop_
_entity_poly.entity_id
_entity_poly.type
_entity_poly.pdbx_seq_one_letter_code
_entity_poly.pdbx_strand_id
1 'polypeptide(L)'
;MNVYEYVREYMSRYDCSHDFNHILRVLALAKQLLAEELKDNPWKKFHKPAIILAALLHDVGDKKYAQPGEDAEQLVSQLLSKNGCPPRFVAKVALIVQYVSYSGEIQRPQLVKAIIGAHPELAIVQDADRLDAIGAVGIGRAFAYGAMKAPARGLQGSIDHFVEKLENIESMMKTATGKRLAAERSRRLKEFRQWWEEEVGETTSCGS
;
A
#
# COMPACT_ATOMS: atom_id res chain seq x y z
N MET A 1 -23.75 7.30 7.22
CA MET A 1 -22.54 6.48 7.41
C MET A 1 -21.34 7.32 7.04
N ASN A 2 -20.42 7.52 7.98
CA ASN A 2 -19.19 8.26 7.72
C ASN A 2 -18.21 7.41 6.90
N VAL A 3 -17.15 8.02 6.37
CA VAL A 3 -16.16 7.32 5.52
C VAL A 3 -15.49 6.15 6.25
N TYR A 4 -15.20 6.30 7.55
CA TYR A 4 -14.54 5.26 8.34
C TYR A 4 -15.41 4.01 8.50
N GLU A 5 -16.68 4.18 8.84
CA GLU A 5 -17.66 3.10 8.94
C GLU A 5 -17.85 2.39 7.60
N TYR A 6 -17.95 3.16 6.51
CA TYR A 6 -18.05 2.59 5.16
C TYR A 6 -16.86 1.68 4.85
N VAL A 7 -15.63 2.16 5.08
CA VAL A 7 -14.43 1.38 4.79
C VAL A 7 -14.35 0.14 5.69
N ARG A 8 -14.69 0.27 6.98
CA ARG A 8 -14.69 -0.87 7.90
C ARG A 8 -15.65 -1.97 7.44
N GLU A 9 -16.86 -1.59 7.00
CA GLU A 9 -17.84 -2.53 6.48
C GLU A 9 -17.43 -3.11 5.11
N TYR A 10 -16.88 -2.28 4.23
CA TYR A 10 -16.41 -2.73 2.91
C TYR A 10 -15.26 -3.74 3.04
N MET A 11 -14.30 -3.46 3.93
CA MET A 11 -13.12 -4.30 4.17
C MET A 11 -13.43 -5.56 4.99
N SER A 12 -14.61 -5.69 5.61
CA SER A 12 -14.96 -6.93 6.33
C SER A 12 -15.11 -8.15 5.40
N ARG A 13 -15.14 -7.91 4.09
CA ARG A 13 -15.18 -8.94 3.03
C ARG A 13 -13.79 -9.45 2.65
N TYR A 14 -12.74 -8.71 3.02
CA TYR A 14 -11.37 -8.98 2.62
C TYR A 14 -10.73 -10.01 3.57
N ASP A 15 -9.73 -10.72 3.05
CA ASP A 15 -8.96 -11.69 3.84
C ASP A 15 -7.95 -10.98 4.77
N CYS A 16 -7.30 -11.75 5.65
CA CYS A 16 -6.36 -11.22 6.65
C CYS A 16 -5.14 -10.50 6.06
N SER A 17 -4.85 -10.65 4.76
CA SER A 17 -3.72 -9.97 4.12
C SER A 17 -4.04 -8.52 3.70
N HIS A 18 -5.33 -8.16 3.57
CA HIS A 18 -5.80 -6.83 3.17
C HIS A 18 -7.00 -6.39 4.03
N ASP A 19 -6.95 -6.74 5.31
CA ASP A 19 -8.02 -6.45 6.25
C ASP A 19 -8.10 -4.97 6.64
N PHE A 20 -9.12 -4.60 7.41
CA PHE A 20 -9.25 -3.23 7.91
C PHE A 20 -8.02 -2.76 8.72
N ASN A 21 -7.27 -3.67 9.36
CA ASN A 21 -6.06 -3.32 10.08
C ASN A 21 -4.94 -2.85 9.14
N HIS A 22 -4.84 -3.40 7.92
CA HIS A 22 -3.96 -2.85 6.89
C HIS A 22 -4.25 -1.36 6.64
N ILE A 23 -5.51 -1.01 6.41
CA ILE A 23 -5.92 0.39 6.20
C ILE A 23 -5.54 1.28 7.39
N LEU A 24 -5.74 0.81 8.62
CA LEU A 24 -5.38 1.57 9.82
C LEU A 24 -3.86 1.80 9.93
N ARG A 25 -3.03 0.80 9.60
CA ARG A 25 -1.57 0.94 9.60
C ARG A 25 -1.10 1.89 8.50
N VAL A 26 -1.65 1.78 7.29
CA VAL A 26 -1.37 2.73 6.19
C VAL A 26 -1.76 4.15 6.57
N LEU A 27 -2.93 4.34 7.19
CA LEU A 27 -3.37 5.64 7.68
C LEU A 27 -2.42 6.22 8.74
N ALA A 28 -1.95 5.39 9.69
CA ALA A 28 -1.00 5.81 10.71
C ALA A 28 0.35 6.20 10.08
N LEU A 29 0.85 5.41 9.12
CA LEU A 29 2.07 5.70 8.37
C LEU A 29 1.94 6.99 7.55
N ALA A 30 0.82 7.19 6.86
CA ALA A 30 0.57 8.40 6.08
C ALA A 30 0.55 9.66 6.96
N LYS A 31 -0.03 9.58 8.17
CA LYS A 31 0.02 10.67 9.16
C LYS A 31 1.44 10.95 9.63
N GLN A 32 2.22 9.91 9.90
CA GLN A 32 3.62 10.03 10.32
C GLN A 32 4.46 10.67 9.22
N LEU A 33 4.37 10.16 7.98
CA LEU A 33 5.09 10.70 6.83
C LEU A 33 4.76 12.16 6.58
N LEU A 34 3.48 12.53 6.63
CA LEU A 34 3.05 13.92 6.51
C LEU A 34 3.64 14.81 7.61
N ALA A 35 3.68 14.34 8.86
CA ALA A 35 4.22 15.11 9.97
C ALA A 35 5.73 15.37 9.81
N GLU A 36 6.50 14.36 9.41
CA GLU A 36 7.93 14.51 9.15
C GLU A 36 8.22 15.38 7.90
N GLU A 37 7.47 15.20 6.82
CA GLU A 37 7.63 16.03 5.61
C GLU A 37 7.35 17.52 5.88
N LEU A 38 6.41 17.83 6.78
CA LEU A 38 6.14 19.21 7.21
C LEU A 38 7.21 19.77 8.14
N LYS A 39 7.93 18.93 8.89
CA LYS A 39 9.09 19.35 9.69
C LYS A 39 10.28 19.67 8.80
N ASP A 40 10.58 18.78 7.87
CA ASP A 40 11.72 18.92 6.94
C ASP A 40 11.45 20.02 5.91
N ASN A 41 10.19 20.21 5.50
CA ASN A 41 9.80 21.19 4.48
C ASN A 41 8.56 22.00 4.93
N PRO A 42 8.70 22.95 5.88
CA PRO A 42 7.57 23.72 6.42
C PRO A 42 6.80 24.54 5.39
N TRP A 43 7.45 24.90 4.28
CA TRP A 43 6.87 25.70 3.18
C TRP A 43 5.98 24.87 2.25
N LYS A 44 6.11 23.54 2.27
CA LYS A 44 5.38 22.65 1.36
C LYS A 44 3.93 22.52 1.84
N LYS A 45 2.99 22.88 0.97
CA LYS A 45 1.56 22.79 1.28
C LYS A 45 1.02 21.43 0.88
N PHE A 46 0.52 20.69 1.86
CA PHE A 46 -0.20 19.44 1.65
C PHE A 46 -1.67 19.57 2.06
N HIS A 47 -2.55 19.02 1.24
CA HIS A 47 -3.97 18.92 1.56
C HIS A 47 -4.21 17.73 2.49
N LYS A 48 -4.03 17.94 3.80
CA LYS A 48 -4.12 16.87 4.82
C LYS A 48 -5.38 15.98 4.68
N PRO A 49 -6.59 16.55 4.47
CA PRO A 49 -7.79 15.72 4.28
C PRO A 49 -7.70 14.79 3.08
N ALA A 50 -6.98 15.16 2.01
CA ALA A 50 -6.80 14.31 0.83
C ALA A 50 -5.98 13.07 1.18
N ILE A 51 -4.89 13.24 1.96
CA ILE A 51 -4.01 12.14 2.39
C ILE A 51 -4.79 11.16 3.26
N ILE A 52 -5.56 11.68 4.23
CA ILE A 52 -6.34 10.83 5.15
C ILE A 52 -7.41 10.04 4.41
N LEU A 53 -8.18 10.70 3.54
CA LEU A 53 -9.25 10.03 2.79
C LEU A 53 -8.69 9.06 1.76
N ALA A 54 -7.63 9.43 1.05
CA ALA A 54 -6.98 8.53 0.11
C ALA A 54 -6.38 7.30 0.82
N ALA A 55 -5.71 7.46 1.97
CA ALA A 55 -5.20 6.32 2.73
C ALA A 55 -6.34 5.40 3.23
N LEU A 56 -7.49 5.95 3.61
CA LEU A 56 -8.65 5.16 4.00
C LEU A 56 -9.30 4.42 2.82
N LEU A 57 -9.28 5.01 1.62
CA LEU A 57 -10.05 4.55 0.47
C LEU A 57 -9.22 3.83 -0.61
N HIS A 58 -7.90 3.76 -0.47
CA HIS A 58 -7.02 3.28 -1.56
C HIS A 58 -7.32 1.85 -2.04
N ASP A 59 -7.75 0.97 -1.14
CA ASP A 59 -8.12 -0.42 -1.46
C ASP A 59 -9.63 -0.60 -1.74
N VAL A 60 -10.44 0.46 -1.61
CA VAL A 60 -11.87 0.38 -1.96
C VAL A 60 -12.01 0.24 -3.47
N GLY A 61 -12.62 -0.87 -3.91
CA GLY A 61 -12.74 -1.19 -5.33
C GLY A 61 -11.46 -1.73 -5.96
N ASP A 62 -10.50 -2.24 -5.18
CA ASP A 62 -9.35 -2.96 -5.75
C ASP A 62 -9.84 -4.14 -6.60
N LYS A 63 -9.38 -4.20 -7.85
CA LYS A 63 -9.78 -5.20 -8.86
C LYS A 63 -9.59 -6.65 -8.41
N LYS A 64 -8.73 -6.92 -7.42
CA LYS A 64 -8.53 -8.26 -6.84
C LYS A 64 -9.73 -8.76 -6.03
N TYR A 65 -10.58 -7.85 -5.57
CA TYR A 65 -11.68 -8.11 -4.65
C TYR A 65 -13.00 -7.43 -5.06
N ALA A 66 -12.95 -6.51 -6.03
CA ALA A 66 -14.12 -5.86 -6.61
C ALA A 66 -15.06 -6.88 -7.27
N GLN A 67 -16.36 -6.70 -7.08
CA GLN A 67 -17.36 -7.49 -7.79
C GLN A 67 -17.48 -7.05 -9.27
N PRO A 68 -17.97 -7.92 -10.17
CA PRO A 68 -18.21 -7.54 -11.56
C PRO A 68 -19.11 -6.28 -11.64
N GLY A 69 -18.58 -5.20 -12.21
CA GLY A 69 -19.28 -3.92 -12.35
C GLY A 69 -18.99 -2.88 -11.25
N GLU A 70 -18.20 -3.21 -10.23
CA GLU A 70 -17.72 -2.22 -9.27
C GLU A 70 -16.56 -1.39 -9.86
N ASP A 71 -16.76 -0.08 -9.94
CA ASP A 71 -15.73 0.88 -10.32
C ASP A 71 -15.27 1.66 -9.08
N ALA A 72 -14.00 1.48 -8.70
CA ALA A 72 -13.37 2.16 -7.57
C ALA A 72 -13.54 3.68 -7.63
N GLU A 73 -13.42 4.27 -8.83
CA GLU A 73 -13.53 5.72 -9.01
C GLU A 73 -14.95 6.20 -8.70
N GLN A 74 -15.96 5.45 -9.13
CA GLN A 74 -17.36 5.77 -8.88
C GLN A 74 -17.71 5.59 -7.41
N LEU A 75 -17.28 4.51 -6.76
CA LEU A 75 -17.53 4.25 -5.34
C LEU A 75 -16.96 5.38 -4.46
N VAL A 76 -15.70 5.75 -4.69
CA VAL A 76 -15.02 6.84 -3.97
C VAL A 76 -15.73 8.16 -4.24
N SER A 77 -16.04 8.47 -5.50
CA SER A 77 -16.66 9.74 -5.88
C SER A 77 -18.06 9.90 -5.29
N GLN A 78 -18.88 8.85 -5.33
CA GLN A 78 -20.23 8.86 -4.75
C GLN A 78 -20.18 8.98 -3.23
N LEU A 79 -19.29 8.24 -2.57
CA LEU A 79 -19.14 8.30 -1.11
C LEU A 79 -18.76 9.70 -0.65
N LEU A 80 -17.75 10.32 -1.26
CA LEU A 80 -17.29 11.65 -0.87
C LEU A 80 -18.33 12.73 -1.19
N SER A 81 -19.00 12.64 -2.36
CA SER A 81 -20.07 13.57 -2.73
C SER A 81 -21.24 13.50 -1.76
N LYS A 82 -21.65 12.29 -1.35
CA LYS A 82 -22.71 12.07 -0.35
C LYS A 82 -22.36 12.64 1.02
N ASN A 83 -21.07 12.69 1.35
CA ASN A 83 -20.56 13.32 2.58
C ASN A 83 -20.32 14.84 2.41
N GLY A 84 -20.81 15.47 1.34
CA GLY A 84 -20.77 16.92 1.16
C GLY A 84 -19.43 17.48 0.70
N CYS A 85 -18.52 16.65 0.18
CA CYS A 85 -17.22 17.11 -0.32
C CYS A 85 -17.37 17.92 -1.64
N PRO A 86 -16.63 19.04 -1.81
CA PRO A 86 -16.66 19.80 -3.05
C PRO A 86 -16.19 18.97 -4.26
N PRO A 87 -16.77 19.12 -5.48
CA PRO A 87 -16.42 18.30 -6.64
C PRO A 87 -14.93 18.28 -6.99
N ARG A 88 -14.24 19.43 -6.89
CA ARG A 88 -12.79 19.52 -7.11
C ARG A 88 -11.99 18.68 -6.12
N PHE A 89 -12.43 18.63 -4.87
CA PHE A 89 -11.79 17.85 -3.83
C PHE A 89 -12.04 16.34 -4.02
N VAL A 90 -13.27 15.97 -4.39
CA VAL A 90 -13.63 14.59 -4.76
C VAL A 90 -12.75 14.08 -5.89
N ALA A 91 -12.66 14.84 -6.99
CA ALA A 91 -11.82 14.47 -8.14
C ALA A 91 -10.34 14.32 -7.75
N LYS A 92 -9.82 15.18 -6.88
CA LYS A 92 -8.45 15.06 -6.36
C LYS A 92 -8.24 13.75 -5.58
N VAL A 93 -9.15 13.41 -4.66
CA VAL A 93 -9.01 12.18 -3.85
C VAL A 93 -9.18 10.94 -4.72
N ALA A 94 -10.16 10.91 -5.62
CA ALA A 94 -10.36 9.80 -6.55
C ALA A 94 -9.12 9.57 -7.44
N LEU A 95 -8.53 10.65 -7.97
CA LEU A 95 -7.29 10.59 -8.73
C LEU A 95 -6.12 10.04 -7.90
N ILE A 96 -5.97 10.48 -6.65
CA ILE A 96 -4.91 9.94 -5.77
C ILE A 96 -5.12 8.44 -5.57
N VAL A 97 -6.33 8.02 -5.16
CA VAL A 97 -6.68 6.61 -4.90
C VAL A 97 -6.37 5.73 -6.12
N GLN A 98 -6.76 6.16 -7.32
CA GLN A 98 -6.54 5.42 -8.56
C GLN A 98 -5.07 5.06 -8.81
N TYR A 99 -4.13 5.90 -8.37
CA TYR A 99 -2.70 5.76 -8.65
C TYR A 99 -1.87 5.34 -7.41
N VAL A 100 -2.49 4.96 -6.29
CA VAL A 100 -1.74 4.46 -5.12
C VAL A 100 -1.04 3.12 -5.42
N SER A 101 -1.73 2.21 -6.12
CA SER A 101 -1.26 0.82 -6.28
C SER A 101 0.12 0.69 -6.95
N TYR A 102 0.92 -0.28 -6.48
CA TYR A 102 2.22 -0.62 -7.08
C TYR A 102 2.12 -0.92 -8.58
N SER A 103 1.17 -1.76 -8.98
CA SER A 103 1.00 -2.17 -10.37
C SER A 103 0.63 -0.99 -11.28
N GLY A 104 -0.16 -0.05 -10.78
CA GLY A 104 -0.49 1.18 -11.51
C GLY A 104 0.74 2.05 -11.78
N GLU A 105 1.66 2.17 -10.81
CA GLU A 105 2.91 2.91 -11.00
C GLU A 105 3.84 2.25 -12.02
N ILE A 106 4.03 0.92 -11.93
CA ILE A 106 4.91 0.20 -12.86
C ILE A 106 4.41 0.29 -14.30
N GLN A 107 3.09 0.24 -14.52
CA GLN A 107 2.52 0.34 -15.86
C GLN A 107 2.62 1.75 -16.47
N ARG A 108 2.62 2.81 -15.64
CA ARG A 108 2.56 4.21 -16.11
C ARG A 108 3.45 5.15 -15.29
N PRO A 109 4.77 4.94 -15.25
CA PRO A 109 5.67 5.66 -14.34
C PRO A 109 5.73 7.17 -14.60
N GLN A 110 5.72 7.59 -15.87
CA GLN A 110 5.79 9.02 -16.23
C GLN A 110 4.51 9.76 -15.84
N LEU A 111 3.34 9.10 -15.97
CA LEU A 111 2.07 9.67 -15.56
C LEU A 111 2.00 9.84 -14.05
N VAL A 112 2.40 8.82 -13.28
CA VAL A 112 2.45 8.90 -11.81
C VAL A 112 3.38 10.02 -11.37
N LYS A 113 4.55 10.17 -12.00
CA LYS A 113 5.48 11.28 -11.72
C LYS A 113 4.84 12.65 -11.96
N ALA A 114 4.10 12.81 -13.08
CA ALA A 114 3.38 14.05 -13.37
C ALA A 114 2.27 14.33 -12.35
N ILE A 115 1.51 13.31 -11.95
CA ILE A 115 0.45 13.43 -10.93
C ILE A 115 1.06 13.80 -9.58
N ILE A 116 2.18 13.19 -9.17
CA ILE A 116 2.89 13.58 -7.93
C ILE A 116 3.33 15.04 -7.97
N GLY A 117 3.77 15.53 -9.15
CA GLY A 117 4.11 16.95 -9.35
C GLY A 117 2.93 17.89 -9.09
N ALA A 118 1.72 17.51 -9.52
CA ALA A 118 0.50 18.29 -9.28
C ALA A 118 -0.12 18.05 -7.89
N HIS A 119 0.04 16.84 -7.35
CA HIS A 119 -0.60 16.33 -6.14
C HIS A 119 0.43 15.54 -5.30
N PRO A 120 1.29 16.24 -4.54
CA PRO A 120 2.34 15.60 -3.75
C PRO A 120 1.79 14.69 -2.63
N GLU A 121 0.50 14.78 -2.32
CA GLU A 121 -0.19 13.86 -1.42
C GLU A 121 -0.12 12.41 -1.89
N LEU A 122 -0.10 12.16 -3.21
CA LEU A 122 0.02 10.81 -3.77
C LEU A 122 1.31 10.12 -3.32
N ALA A 123 2.43 10.85 -3.28
CA ALA A 123 3.71 10.32 -2.83
C ALA A 123 3.66 9.83 -1.37
N ILE A 124 2.97 10.56 -0.49
CA ILE A 124 2.82 10.18 0.92
C ILE A 124 1.98 8.91 1.06
N VAL A 125 0.87 8.82 0.33
CA VAL A 125 -0.04 7.65 0.43
C VAL A 125 0.61 6.42 -0.18
N GLN A 126 1.29 6.55 -1.32
CA GLN A 126 2.06 5.46 -1.94
C GLN A 126 3.17 4.94 -1.02
N ASP A 127 3.95 5.83 -0.41
CA ASP A 127 4.99 5.42 0.52
C ASP A 127 4.40 4.71 1.75
N ALA A 128 3.28 5.22 2.28
CA ALA A 128 2.60 4.61 3.43
C ALA A 128 2.10 3.18 3.16
N ASP A 129 1.42 2.98 2.02
CA ASP A 129 0.96 1.66 1.58
C ASP A 129 2.13 0.68 1.41
N ARG A 130 3.16 1.12 0.68
CA ARG A 130 4.36 0.32 0.41
C ARG A 130 5.14 -0.04 1.65
N LEU A 131 5.24 0.88 2.62
CA LEU A 131 5.88 0.59 3.89
C LEU A 131 5.18 -0.56 4.60
N ASP A 132 3.84 -0.64 4.57
CA ASP A 132 3.09 -1.76 5.18
C ASP A 132 3.24 -3.09 4.43
N ALA A 133 3.70 -3.05 3.17
CA ALA A 133 4.03 -4.25 2.40
C ALA A 133 5.42 -4.83 2.69
N ILE A 134 6.27 -4.12 3.46
CA ILE A 134 7.64 -4.55 3.78
C ILE A 134 7.90 -4.64 5.29
N GLY A 135 9.01 -5.27 5.67
CA GLY A 135 9.35 -5.55 7.07
C GLY A 135 8.53 -6.68 7.67
N ALA A 136 8.50 -6.79 9.00
CA ALA A 136 7.88 -7.93 9.69
C ALA A 136 6.40 -8.14 9.35
N VAL A 137 5.62 -7.06 9.26
CA VAL A 137 4.21 -7.14 8.84
C VAL A 137 4.10 -7.56 7.37
N GLY A 138 4.96 -7.01 6.51
CA GLY A 138 5.04 -7.38 5.09
C GLY A 138 5.29 -8.87 4.88
N ILE A 139 6.22 -9.46 5.65
CA ILE A 139 6.50 -10.90 5.64
C ILE A 139 5.21 -11.69 5.93
N GLY A 140 4.55 -11.40 7.06
CA GLY A 140 3.32 -12.10 7.45
C GLY A 140 2.20 -11.97 6.40
N ARG A 141 2.02 -10.77 5.84
CA ARG A 141 1.03 -10.52 4.79
C ARG A 141 1.34 -11.26 3.49
N ALA A 142 2.61 -11.34 3.09
CA ALA A 142 3.02 -12.03 1.88
C ALA A 142 2.71 -13.53 1.95
N PHE A 143 3.01 -14.18 3.07
CA PHE A 143 2.66 -15.59 3.28
C PHE A 143 1.14 -15.81 3.34
N ALA A 144 0.41 -14.95 4.06
CA ALA A 144 -1.05 -15.03 4.12
C ALA A 144 -1.68 -14.89 2.73
N TYR A 145 -1.24 -13.91 1.93
CA TYR A 145 -1.69 -13.72 0.56
C TYR A 145 -1.31 -14.90 -0.34
N GLY A 146 -0.07 -15.38 -0.26
CA GLY A 146 0.42 -16.52 -1.04
C GLY A 146 -0.41 -17.79 -0.79
N ALA A 147 -0.69 -18.10 0.47
CA ALA A 147 -1.51 -19.25 0.84
C ALA A 147 -2.95 -19.14 0.30
N MET A 148 -3.54 -17.95 0.30
CA MET A 148 -4.93 -17.73 -0.11
C MET A 148 -5.11 -17.60 -1.63
N LYS A 149 -4.19 -16.92 -2.32
CA LYS A 149 -4.35 -16.51 -3.72
C LYS A 149 -3.45 -17.28 -4.69
N ALA A 150 -2.37 -17.88 -4.22
CA ALA A 150 -1.45 -18.67 -5.03
C ALA A 150 -1.01 -19.96 -4.31
N PRO A 151 -1.93 -20.79 -3.77
CA PRO A 151 -1.59 -21.96 -2.97
C PRO A 151 -0.70 -22.97 -3.73
N ALA A 152 -0.84 -23.02 -5.06
CA ALA A 152 -0.04 -23.90 -5.92
C ALA A 152 1.46 -23.55 -5.94
N ARG A 153 1.86 -22.30 -5.60
CA ARG A 153 3.28 -21.93 -5.46
C ARG A 153 3.86 -22.32 -4.09
N GLY A 154 3.03 -22.78 -3.15
CA GLY A 154 3.42 -23.09 -1.79
C GLY A 154 4.02 -21.91 -1.03
N LEU A 155 4.71 -22.19 0.07
CA LEU A 155 5.40 -21.16 0.86
C LEU A 155 6.57 -20.53 0.10
N GLN A 156 7.28 -21.31 -0.72
CA GLN A 156 8.37 -20.82 -1.56
C GLN A 156 7.92 -19.70 -2.50
N GLY A 157 6.71 -19.78 -3.06
CA GLY A 157 6.14 -18.71 -3.87
C GLY A 157 6.02 -17.37 -3.16
N SER A 158 5.90 -17.37 -1.82
CA SER A 158 5.89 -16.14 -1.03
C SER A 158 7.29 -15.54 -0.91
N ILE A 159 8.32 -16.37 -0.83
CA ILE A 159 9.74 -15.93 -0.86
C ILE A 159 10.12 -15.40 -2.24
N ASP A 160 9.70 -16.08 -3.31
CA ASP A 160 9.91 -15.57 -4.67
C ASP A 160 9.29 -14.17 -4.83
N HIS A 161 8.11 -13.95 -4.24
CA HIS A 161 7.46 -12.64 -4.25
C HIS A 161 8.27 -11.54 -3.57
N PHE A 162 9.14 -11.89 -2.60
CA PHE A 162 10.02 -10.91 -1.97
C PHE A 162 10.97 -10.34 -3.02
N VAL A 163 11.61 -11.22 -3.79
CA VAL A 163 12.59 -10.84 -4.82
C VAL A 163 11.90 -10.16 -6.02
N GLU A 164 10.78 -10.72 -6.48
CA GLU A 164 10.01 -10.18 -7.62
C GLU A 164 9.51 -8.74 -7.35
N LYS A 165 9.14 -8.44 -6.10
CA LYS A 165 8.45 -7.18 -5.77
C LYS A 165 8.95 -6.49 -4.50
N LEU A 166 8.91 -7.16 -3.35
CA LEU A 166 9.04 -6.47 -2.05
C LEU A 166 10.42 -5.84 -1.85
N GLU A 167 11.49 -6.48 -2.33
CA GLU A 167 12.85 -5.93 -2.25
C GLU A 167 13.05 -4.69 -3.14
N ASN A 168 12.22 -4.52 -4.19
CA ASN A 168 12.28 -3.35 -5.07
C ASN A 168 11.63 -2.10 -4.46
N ILE A 169 10.77 -2.28 -3.45
CA ILE A 169 9.95 -1.21 -2.87
C ILE A 169 10.77 -0.06 -2.29
N GLU A 170 11.90 -0.34 -1.65
CA GLU A 170 12.77 0.69 -1.06
C GLU A 170 13.21 1.74 -2.08
N SER A 171 13.63 1.30 -3.26
CA SER A 171 14.09 2.17 -4.35
C SER A 171 12.98 3.06 -4.91
N MET A 172 11.72 2.68 -4.69
CA MET A 172 10.53 3.38 -5.16
C MET A 172 9.95 4.36 -4.15
N MET A 173 10.55 4.53 -2.97
CA MET A 173 10.08 5.50 -1.98
C MET A 173 10.30 6.94 -2.47
N LYS A 174 9.31 7.82 -2.27
CA LYS A 174 9.35 9.20 -2.76
C LYS A 174 9.77 10.20 -1.68
N THR A 175 9.32 9.99 -0.45
CA THR A 175 9.59 10.85 0.71
C THR A 175 10.92 10.49 1.38
N ALA A 176 11.56 11.46 2.03
CA ALA A 176 12.83 11.21 2.73
C ALA A 176 12.62 10.25 3.91
N THR A 177 11.55 10.47 4.67
CA THR A 177 11.18 9.58 5.78
C THR A 177 10.77 8.19 5.27
N GLY A 178 10.05 8.10 4.15
CA GLY A 178 9.69 6.82 3.52
C GLY A 178 10.92 5.99 3.17
N LYS A 179 11.92 6.60 2.53
CA LYS A 179 13.21 5.94 2.23
C LYS A 179 13.91 5.41 3.48
N ARG A 180 14.01 6.24 4.53
CA ARG A 180 14.65 5.85 5.80
C ARG A 180 13.94 4.67 6.47
N LEU A 181 12.62 4.71 6.53
CA LEU A 181 11.83 3.61 7.12
C LEU A 181 11.88 2.35 6.26
N ALA A 182 11.91 2.51 4.93
CA ALA A 182 11.96 1.40 4.01
C ALA A 182 13.30 0.66 4.07
N ALA A 183 14.43 1.37 4.17
CA ALA A 183 15.75 0.75 4.31
C ALA A 183 15.79 -0.25 5.49
N GLU A 184 15.26 0.16 6.65
CA GLU A 184 15.19 -0.71 7.82
C GLU A 184 14.26 -1.91 7.61
N ARG A 185 13.10 -1.70 6.98
CA ARG A 185 12.13 -2.77 6.72
C ARG A 185 12.59 -3.74 5.65
N SER A 186 13.29 -3.26 4.62
CA SER A 186 13.93 -4.07 3.59
C SER A 186 15.07 -4.91 4.13
N ARG A 187 15.86 -4.39 5.07
CA ARG A 187 16.89 -5.18 5.76
C ARG A 187 16.28 -6.43 6.42
N ARG A 188 15.17 -6.27 7.13
CA ARG A 188 14.45 -7.39 7.78
C ARG A 188 13.92 -8.42 6.78
N LEU A 189 13.46 -7.98 5.61
CA LEU A 189 13.02 -8.89 4.54
C LEU A 189 14.18 -9.75 4.03
N LYS A 190 15.33 -9.13 3.78
CA LYS A 190 16.53 -9.82 3.29
C LYS A 190 17.09 -10.79 4.33
N GLU A 191 17.12 -10.38 5.59
CA GLU A 191 17.54 -11.22 6.73
C GLU A 191 16.62 -12.43 6.89
N PHE A 192 15.30 -12.24 6.84
CA PHE A 192 14.35 -13.35 6.88
C PHE A 192 14.53 -14.32 5.69
N ARG A 193 14.74 -13.80 4.48
CA ARG A 193 15.00 -14.64 3.31
C ARG A 193 16.28 -15.45 3.48
N GLN A 194 17.33 -14.87 4.06
CA GLN A 194 18.56 -15.60 4.36
C GLN A 194 18.31 -16.76 5.31
N TRP A 195 17.59 -16.56 6.42
CA TRP A 195 17.20 -17.64 7.33
C TRP A 195 16.39 -18.73 6.61
N TRP A 196 15.44 -18.34 5.76
CA TRP A 196 14.67 -19.29 4.97
C TRP A 196 15.55 -20.16 4.05
N GLU A 197 16.51 -19.54 3.35
CA GLU A 197 17.42 -20.25 2.44
C GLU A 197 18.35 -21.22 3.19
N GLU A 198 18.83 -20.82 4.37
CA GLU A 198 19.64 -21.68 5.26
C GLU A 198 18.83 -22.90 5.72
N GLU A 199 17.65 -22.70 6.30
CA GLU A 199 16.81 -23.77 6.87
C GLU A 199 16.29 -24.75 5.80
N VAL A 200 15.87 -24.24 4.64
CA VAL A 200 15.43 -25.10 3.52
C VAL A 200 16.63 -25.83 2.91
N GLY A 201 17.78 -25.17 2.81
CA GLY A 201 19.02 -25.75 2.30
C GLY A 201 19.51 -26.95 3.11
N GLU A 202 19.48 -26.85 4.44
CA GLU A 202 19.79 -27.95 5.36
C GLU A 202 18.91 -29.18 5.10
N THR A 203 17.63 -28.97 4.84
CA THR A 203 16.66 -30.04 4.59
C THR A 203 16.98 -30.81 3.29
N THR A 204 17.44 -30.12 2.23
CA THR A 204 17.86 -30.77 0.98
C THR A 204 19.11 -31.63 1.12
N SER A 205 20.01 -31.29 2.03
CA SER A 205 21.27 -32.03 2.25
C SER A 205 21.09 -33.35 3.01
N CYS A 206 19.95 -33.54 3.69
CA CYS A 206 19.66 -34.72 4.49
C CYS A 206 18.95 -35.84 3.68
N GLY A 207 18.51 -35.53 2.45
CA GLY A 207 17.80 -36.46 1.56
C GLY A 207 18.66 -37.10 0.45
N SER A 208 19.96 -36.82 0.43
CA SER A 208 20.97 -37.36 -0.49
C SER A 208 21.96 -38.24 0.24
#